data_AF-A0A538AIN1-F1
#
_entry.id   AF-A0A538AIN1-F1
#
_cell.length_a   1.000
_cell.length_b   1.000
_cell.length_c   1.000
_cell.angle_alpha   90.00
_cell.angle_beta   90.00
_cell.angle_gamma   90.00
#
_symmetry.space_group_name_H-M   'P 1'
#
loop_
_entity.id
_entity.type
_entity.pdbx_description
1 polymer ?
#
loop_
_entity_poly.entity_id
_entity_poly.type
_entity_poly.pdbx_seq_one_letter_code
_entity_poly.pdbx_strand_id
1 'polypeptide(L)'
;GLWGVISLGLFADGTYGAGWNGVTGTVKGLFYGDGKQLIAQLIGCAVIVLWAGGFGWVFFKVQHAVQGIRSKPEDEIAGLDMPEMGVYAYPDLENPEAVSVLHTRDHEVAPGPAPA
;
A
#
# COMPACT_ATOMS: atom_id res chain seq x y z
N GLY A 1 -1.42 -9.12 5.18
CA GLY A 1 0.06 -9.07 5.11
C GLY A 1 0.68 -10.27 5.82
N LEU A 2 1.99 -10.45 5.76
CA LEU A 2 2.70 -11.64 6.28
C LEU A 2 2.38 -11.96 7.75
N TRP A 3 2.25 -10.94 8.59
CA TRP A 3 1.85 -11.14 9.99
C TRP A 3 0.51 -11.88 10.13
N GLY A 4 -0.50 -11.54 9.33
CA GLY A 4 -1.79 -12.23 9.37
C GLY A 4 -1.68 -13.72 9.00
N VAL A 5 -0.79 -14.05 8.05
CA VAL A 5 -0.53 -15.44 7.62
C VAL A 5 0.12 -16.21 8.77
N ILE A 6 1.13 -15.63 9.43
CA ILE A 6 1.79 -16.22 10.60
C ILE A 6 0.82 -16.35 11.78
N SER A 7 0.02 -15.33 12.06
CA SER A 7 -1.00 -15.33 13.12
C SER A 7 -2.01 -16.45 12.94
N LEU A 8 -2.43 -16.77 11.70
CA LEU A 8 -3.29 -17.93 11.45
C LEU A 8 -2.59 -19.25 11.85
N GLY A 9 -1.29 -19.36 11.58
CA GLY A 9 -0.47 -20.51 11.96
C GLY A 9 -0.32 -20.69 13.47
N LEU A 10 -0.39 -19.60 14.23
CA LEU A 10 -0.25 -19.60 15.69
C LEU A 10 -1.59 -19.77 16.40
N PHE A 11 -2.58 -18.96 16.02
CA PHE A 11 -3.77 -18.68 16.84
C PHE A 11 -5.08 -19.29 16.32
N ALA A 12 -5.09 -20.02 15.20
CA ALA A 12 -6.31 -20.68 14.76
C ALA A 12 -6.82 -21.66 15.84
N ASP A 13 -8.03 -21.47 16.34
CA ASP A 13 -8.55 -22.13 17.54
C ASP A 13 -9.30 -23.44 17.24
N GLY A 14 -9.52 -23.76 15.97
CA GLY A 14 -10.32 -24.90 15.56
C GLY A 14 -11.82 -24.66 15.55
N THR A 15 -12.30 -23.41 15.62
CA THR A 15 -13.73 -23.08 15.47
C THR A 15 -14.15 -23.04 13.99
N TYR A 16 -13.23 -22.70 13.09
CA TYR A 16 -13.53 -22.46 11.67
C TYR A 16 -12.62 -23.25 10.71
N GLY A 17 -12.93 -23.18 9.41
CA GLY A 17 -12.07 -23.68 8.34
C GLY A 17 -12.37 -25.10 7.83
N ALA A 18 -13.38 -25.77 8.38
CA ALA A 18 -13.80 -27.09 7.91
C ALA A 18 -14.35 -27.05 6.47
N GLY A 19 -13.83 -27.92 5.61
CA GLY A 19 -14.23 -28.03 4.21
C GLY A 19 -13.68 -26.91 3.31
N TRP A 20 -13.02 -25.89 3.88
CA TRP A 20 -12.41 -24.83 3.10
C TRP A 20 -11.16 -25.34 2.39
N ASN A 21 -11.01 -25.06 1.08
CA ASN A 21 -9.92 -25.54 0.24
C ASN A 21 -9.70 -27.08 0.30
N GLY A 22 -10.76 -27.85 0.55
CA GLY A 22 -10.68 -29.31 0.66
C GLY A 22 -10.01 -29.83 1.94
N VAL A 23 -9.78 -28.98 2.94
CA VAL A 23 -9.22 -29.38 4.23
C VAL A 23 -10.28 -30.06 5.08
N THR A 24 -9.98 -31.29 5.53
CA THR A 24 -10.88 -32.07 6.37
C THR A 24 -10.74 -31.62 7.83
N GLY A 25 -11.86 -31.28 8.48
CA GLY A 25 -11.87 -30.80 9.86
C GLY A 25 -11.53 -29.32 10.01
N THR A 26 -11.70 -28.79 11.22
CA THR A 26 -11.42 -27.38 11.52
C THR A 26 -9.93 -27.09 11.61
N VAL A 27 -9.53 -25.86 11.30
CA VAL A 27 -8.14 -25.43 11.26
C VAL A 27 -7.66 -25.04 12.65
N LYS A 28 -6.59 -25.68 13.12
CA LYS A 28 -5.94 -25.38 14.41
C LYS A 28 -4.53 -24.88 14.16
N GLY A 29 -4.10 -23.92 14.97
CA GLY A 29 -2.76 -23.38 14.99
C GLY A 29 -1.89 -24.05 16.06
N LEU A 30 -0.63 -23.63 16.11
CA LEU A 30 0.37 -24.16 17.04
C LEU A 30 -0.12 -24.13 18.50
N PHE A 31 -0.76 -23.04 18.93
CA PHE A 31 -1.21 -22.90 20.32
C PHE A 31 -2.47 -23.72 20.67
N TYR A 32 -3.13 -24.29 19.66
CA TYR A 32 -4.36 -25.07 19.81
C TYR A 32 -4.18 -26.53 19.39
N GLY A 33 -2.93 -26.99 19.23
CA GLY A 33 -2.57 -28.40 19.10
C GLY A 33 -2.20 -28.87 17.70
N ASP A 34 -2.07 -27.97 16.71
CA ASP A 34 -1.57 -28.34 15.39
C ASP A 34 -0.45 -27.41 14.91
N GLY A 35 0.79 -27.82 15.17
CA GLY A 35 1.99 -27.11 14.71
C GLY A 35 2.23 -27.20 13.20
N LYS A 36 1.59 -28.13 12.48
CA LYS A 36 1.76 -28.24 11.02
C LYS A 36 1.17 -27.03 10.31
N GLN A 37 0.16 -26.40 10.91
CA GLN A 37 -0.44 -25.19 10.37
C GLN A 37 0.56 -24.03 10.34
N LEU A 38 1.40 -23.84 11.36
CA LEU A 38 2.45 -22.83 11.33
C LEU A 38 3.47 -23.09 10.21
N ILE A 39 3.86 -24.35 10.01
CA ILE A 39 4.79 -24.73 8.94
C ILE A 39 4.19 -24.42 7.57
N ALA A 40 2.92 -24.79 7.33
CA ALA A 40 2.22 -24.49 6.09
C ALA A 40 2.17 -22.96 5.82
N GLN A 41 1.88 -22.16 6.85
CA GLN A 41 1.84 -20.71 6.73
C GLN A 41 3.22 -20.10 6.46
N LEU A 42 4.29 -20.63 7.05
CA LEU A 42 5.66 -20.18 6.76
C LEU A 42 6.10 -20.51 5.33
N ILE A 43 5.72 -21.67 4.80
CA ILE A 43 5.92 -22.01 3.38
C ILE A 43 5.16 -21.01 2.51
N GLY A 44 3.89 -20.72 2.84
CA GLY A 44 3.10 -19.70 2.14
C GLY A 44 3.77 -18.32 2.15
N CYS A 45 4.29 -17.87 3.30
CA CYS A 45 5.06 -16.63 3.41
C CYS A 45 6.29 -16.63 2.49
N ALA A 46 7.07 -17.72 2.48
CA ALA A 46 8.25 -17.83 1.62
C ALA A 46 7.87 -17.76 0.14
N VAL A 47 6.81 -18.46 -0.28
CA VAL A 47 6.30 -18.40 -1.66
C VAL A 47 5.86 -16.98 -2.02
N ILE A 48 5.14 -16.29 -1.15
CA ILE A 48 4.71 -14.90 -1.39
C ILE A 48 5.91 -13.97 -1.59
N VAL A 49 6.92 -14.07 -0.72
CA VAL A 49 8.12 -13.22 -0.81
C VAL A 49 8.91 -13.51 -2.09
N LEU A 50 9.14 -14.79 -2.39
CA LEU A 50 9.90 -15.19 -3.58
C LEU A 50 9.16 -14.86 -4.88
N TRP A 51 7.85 -15.05 -4.91
CA TRP A 51 7.05 -14.72 -6.07
C TRP A 51 6.85 -13.22 -6.20
N ALA A 52 6.07 -12.59 -5.31
CA ALA A 52 5.72 -11.18 -5.46
C ALA A 52 6.95 -10.26 -5.32
N GLY A 53 7.80 -10.52 -4.33
CA GLY A 53 9.03 -9.74 -4.11
C GLY A 53 10.11 -10.07 -5.13
N GLY A 54 10.40 -11.36 -5.35
CA GLY A 54 11.44 -11.78 -6.28
C GLY A 54 11.12 -11.47 -7.74
N PHE A 55 9.95 -11.84 -8.25
CA PHE A 55 9.56 -11.47 -9.62
C PHE A 55 9.37 -9.97 -9.76
N GLY A 56 8.79 -9.29 -8.77
CA GLY A 56 8.69 -7.83 -8.77
C GLY A 56 10.06 -7.17 -8.90
N TRP A 57 11.04 -7.62 -8.11
CA TRP A 57 12.42 -7.13 -8.18
C TRP A 57 13.06 -7.37 -9.55
N VAL A 58 12.91 -8.58 -10.11
CA VAL A 58 13.44 -8.88 -11.46
C VAL A 58 12.78 -7.97 -12.50
N PHE A 59 11.46 -7.84 -12.47
CA PHE A 59 10.71 -7.00 -13.41
C PHE A 59 11.18 -5.54 -13.35
N PHE A 60 11.24 -4.95 -12.16
CA PHE A 60 11.67 -3.55 -12.00
C PHE A 60 13.15 -3.37 -12.33
N LYS A 61 14.01 -4.38 -12.10
CA LYS A 61 15.40 -4.34 -12.55
C LYS A 61 15.53 -4.32 -14.06
N VAL A 62 14.75 -5.15 -14.76
CA VAL A 62 14.71 -5.15 -16.23
C VAL A 62 14.16 -3.83 -16.75
N GLN A 63 13.04 -3.34 -16.20
CA GLN A 63 12.48 -2.04 -16.58
C GLN A 63 13.49 -0.90 -16.39
N HIS A 64 14.19 -0.87 -15.25
CA HIS A 64 15.22 0.11 -14.97
C HIS A 64 16.35 0.08 -16.01
N ALA A 65 16.76 -1.11 -16.45
CA ALA A 65 17.81 -1.26 -17.46
C ALA A 65 17.37 -0.78 -18.85
N VAL A 66 16.07 -0.86 -19.19
CA VAL A 66 15.54 -0.48 -20.50
C VAL A 66 15.31 1.04 -20.61
N GLN A 67 14.67 1.65 -19.60
CA GLN A 67 14.23 3.04 -19.69
C GLN A 67 14.42 3.87 -18.40
N GLY A 68 15.00 3.28 -17.36
CA GLY A 68 14.97 3.87 -16.02
C GLY A 68 13.57 3.76 -15.37
N ILE A 69 13.51 3.90 -14.04
CA ILE A 69 12.23 3.90 -13.30
C ILE A 69 12.04 5.14 -12.44
N ARG A 70 13.05 6.01 -12.39
CA ARG A 70 13.10 7.18 -11.51
C ARG A 70 13.42 8.40 -12.38
N SER A 71 12.73 9.50 -12.11
CA SER A 71 12.91 10.77 -12.80
C SER A 71 14.30 11.36 -12.52
N LYS A 72 14.72 12.36 -13.30
CA LYS A 72 16.03 12.99 -13.06
C LYS A 72 16.01 13.73 -11.72
N PRO A 73 17.14 13.80 -10.99
CA PRO A 73 17.18 14.48 -9.69
C PRO A 73 16.70 15.93 -9.74
N GLU A 74 16.98 16.65 -10.83
CA GLU A 74 16.56 18.04 -11.02
C GLU A 74 15.04 18.14 -11.17
N ASP A 75 14.44 17.22 -11.93
CA ASP A 75 12.99 17.14 -12.13
C ASP A 75 12.27 16.71 -10.84
N GLU A 76 12.87 15.82 -10.03
CA GLU A 76 12.33 15.43 -8.72
C GLU A 76 12.32 16.59 -7.72
N ILE A 77 13.36 17.42 -7.73
CA ILE A 77 13.46 18.58 -6.83
C ILE A 77 12.52 19.70 -7.28
N ALA A 78 12.38 19.91 -8.58
CA ALA A 78 11.48 20.93 -9.14
C ALA A 78 9.99 20.52 -9.04
N GLY A 79 9.69 19.23 -8.99
CA GLY A 79 8.34 18.68 -9.06
C GLY A 79 8.01 18.15 -10.45
N LEU A 80 7.28 17.02 -10.52
CA LEU A 80 7.05 16.27 -11.78
C LEU A 80 5.93 16.88 -12.65
N ASP A 81 5.15 17.81 -12.11
CA ASP A 81 3.98 18.39 -12.76
C ASP A 81 4.31 19.01 -14.14
N MET A 82 5.34 19.85 -14.22
CA MET A 82 5.76 20.42 -15.51
C MET A 82 6.56 19.47 -16.40
N PRO A 83 7.63 18.81 -15.92
CA PRO A 83 8.48 17.99 -16.79
C PRO A 83 7.81 16.70 -17.27
N GLU A 84 6.85 16.12 -16.53
CA GLU A 84 6.15 14.88 -16.92
C GLU A 84 4.70 15.09 -17.32
N MET A 85 3.95 15.93 -16.59
CA MET A 85 2.49 16.10 -16.82
C MET A 85 2.17 17.31 -17.73
N GLY A 86 3.12 18.23 -17.91
CA GLY A 86 2.99 19.43 -18.76
C GLY A 86 2.07 20.52 -18.19
N VAL A 87 1.58 20.36 -16.96
CA VAL A 87 0.67 21.29 -16.28
C VAL A 87 0.77 21.11 -14.77
N TYR A 88 0.70 22.21 -14.04
CA TYR A 88 0.65 22.20 -12.58
C TYR A 88 -0.68 21.64 -12.06
N ALA A 89 -0.62 20.77 -11.05
CA ALA A 89 -1.80 20.19 -10.42
C ALA A 89 -2.67 21.27 -9.76
N TYR A 90 -2.04 22.33 -9.25
CA TYR A 90 -2.69 23.47 -8.60
C TYR A 90 -2.08 24.79 -9.06
N PRO A 91 -2.46 25.31 -10.25
CA PRO A 91 -1.88 26.53 -10.81
C PRO A 91 -2.05 27.75 -9.89
N ASP A 92 -3.14 27.76 -9.11
CA ASP A 92 -3.48 28.83 -8.17
C ASP A 92 -2.58 28.84 -6.92
N LEU A 93 -1.90 27.74 -6.62
CA LEU A 93 -0.98 27.66 -5.47
C LEU A 93 0.47 27.98 -5.83
N GLU A 94 0.77 28.01 -7.13
CA GLU A 94 2.09 28.36 -7.61
C GLU A 94 2.21 29.82 -8.03
N ASN A 95 1.09 30.45 -8.39
CA ASN A 95 1.03 31.89 -8.54
C ASN A 95 0.94 32.54 -7.14
N PRO A 96 1.94 33.32 -6.70
CA PRO A 96 1.91 33.99 -5.40
C PRO A 96 0.67 34.86 -5.19
N GLU A 97 0.11 35.43 -6.27
CA GLU A 97 -1.14 36.20 -6.19
C GLU A 97 -2.34 35.32 -5.88
N ALA A 98 -2.43 34.12 -6.47
CA ALA A 98 -3.56 33.22 -6.25
C ALA A 98 -3.48 32.53 -4.87
N VAL A 99 -2.28 32.28 -4.33
CA VAL A 99 -2.08 31.90 -2.91
C VAL A 99 -2.58 32.98 -1.97
N SER A 100 -2.28 34.26 -2.26
CA SER A 100 -2.73 35.37 -1.43
C SER A 100 -4.26 35.52 -1.46
N VAL A 101 -4.89 35.31 -2.62
CA VAL A 101 -6.35 35.36 -2.78
C VAL A 101 -7.03 34.18 -2.08
N LEU A 102 -6.50 32.96 -2.16
CA LEU A 102 -7.04 31.80 -1.44
C LEU A 102 -6.90 31.99 0.07
N HIS A 103 -5.73 32.42 0.55
CA HIS A 103 -5.52 32.72 1.97
C HIS A 103 -6.48 33.81 2.47
N THR A 104 -6.74 34.85 1.67
CA THR A 104 -7.67 35.92 2.04
C THR A 104 -9.12 35.43 2.04
N ARG A 105 -9.50 34.56 1.10
CA ARG A 105 -10.85 33.98 1.01
C ARG A 105 -11.18 33.04 2.17
N ASP A 106 -10.20 32.29 2.68
CA ASP A 106 -10.40 31.41 3.84
C ASP A 106 -10.73 32.19 5.13
N HIS A 107 -10.28 33.45 5.23
CA HIS A 107 -10.61 34.35 6.35
C HIS A 107 -11.90 35.17 6.12
N GLU A 108 -12.44 35.18 4.90
CA GLU A 108 -13.65 35.94 4.54
C GLU A 108 -14.93 35.08 4.58
N VAL A 109 -14.82 33.76 4.78
CA VAL A 109 -15.99 32.90 5.04
C VAL A 109 -16.57 33.25 6.42
N ALA A 110 -17.53 34.17 6.44
CA ALA A 110 -18.35 34.43 7.61
C ALA A 110 -18.97 33.11 8.12
N PRO A 111 -19.05 32.89 9.45
CA PRO A 111 -19.65 31.69 9.99
C PRO A 111 -21.05 31.51 9.41
N GLY A 112 -21.28 30.37 8.76
CA GLY A 112 -22.60 30.03 8.23
C GLY A 112 -23.67 30.11 9.34
N PRO A 113 -24.92 30.42 8.99
CA PRO A 113 -25.98 30.56 9.99
C PRO A 113 -26.07 29.27 10.83
N ALA A 114 -26.13 29.44 12.15
CA ALA A 114 -26.23 28.32 13.08
C ALA A 114 -27.45 27.44 12.75
N PRO A 115 -27.33 26.11 12.82
CA PRO A 115 -28.45 25.22 12.55
C PRO A 115 -29.60 25.50 13.54
N ALA A 116 -30.83 25.49 13.01
CA ALA A 116 -32.07 25.79 13.74
C ALA A 116 -32.41 24.73 14.80
#